data_AF-A0A969JEB4-F1
#
_entry.id   AF-A0A969JEB4-F1
#
_cell.length_a   1.000
_cell.length_b   1.000
_cell.length_c   1.000
_cell.angle_alpha   90.00
_cell.angle_beta   90.00
_cell.angle_gamma   90.00
#
_symmetry.space_group_name_H-M   'P 1'
#
loop_
_entity.id
_entity.type
_entity.pdbx_description
1 polymer ?
#
loop_
_entity_poly.entity_id
_entity_poly.type
_entity_poly.pdbx_seq_one_letter_code
_entity_poly.pdbx_strand_id
1 'polypeptide(L)'
;MSNIGNQISHMEKHGQTSLLASFVKRACSQYTISQSVNDTLQMVETKIQTSKQESEGQLEIVRYLLFAISSLGFVGTVVGLSVAIGNSAQVSTAKGIENVTNFFHLAFDTTLIALVLNLVLNYVYHQHLERLDTFYSKSKSYIVDNLICKIQPMAA
;
A
#
# COMPACT_ATOMS: atom_id res chain seq x y z
N MET A 1 -20.56 -34.53 -2.42
CA MET A 1 -20.77 -33.06 -2.48
C MET A 1 -20.73 -32.35 -1.11
N SER A 2 -20.98 -33.02 0.02
CA SER A 2 -20.98 -32.37 1.35
C SER A 2 -19.59 -32.14 1.98
N ASN A 3 -18.54 -32.87 1.55
CA ASN A 3 -17.26 -32.89 2.27
C ASN A 3 -16.23 -31.82 1.82
N ILE A 4 -16.49 -31.10 0.72
CA ILE A 4 -15.58 -30.06 0.20
C ILE A 4 -15.82 -28.71 0.90
N GLY A 5 -17.06 -28.45 1.36
CA GLY A 5 -17.40 -27.22 2.09
C GLY A 5 -16.64 -27.07 3.40
N ASN A 6 -16.54 -28.16 4.18
CA ASN A 6 -15.88 -28.12 5.49
C ASN A 6 -14.35 -28.06 5.42
N GLN A 7 -13.72 -28.54 4.34
CA GLN A 7 -12.26 -28.38 4.19
C GLN A 7 -11.85 -26.96 3.79
N ILE A 8 -12.74 -26.21 3.11
CA ILE A 8 -12.42 -24.83 2.68
C ILE A 8 -12.49 -23.85 3.85
N SER A 9 -13.40 -24.04 4.82
CA SER A 9 -13.42 -23.22 6.05
C SER A 9 -12.26 -23.52 7.01
N HIS A 10 -11.57 -24.66 6.88
CA HIS A 10 -10.40 -24.94 7.73
C HIS A 10 -9.11 -24.27 7.24
N MET A 11 -9.10 -23.76 6.00
CA MET A 11 -7.97 -23.00 5.42
C MET A 11 -8.13 -21.47 5.58
N GLU A 12 -9.18 -21.04 6.27
CA GLU A 12 -9.57 -19.63 6.47
C GLU A 12 -8.67 -18.87 7.47
N LYS A 13 -7.68 -19.54 8.08
CA LYS A 13 -6.80 -18.97 9.11
C LYS A 13 -5.48 -18.38 8.61
N HIS A 14 -5.20 -18.38 7.30
CA HIS A 14 -4.01 -17.72 6.74
C HIS A 14 -4.45 -16.74 5.65
N GLY A 15 -4.53 -15.45 6.00
CA GLY A 15 -5.15 -14.39 5.18
C GLY A 15 -4.58 -14.16 3.77
N GLN A 16 -3.47 -14.80 3.40
CA GLN A 16 -2.90 -14.76 2.03
C GLN A 16 -3.35 -15.93 1.15
N THR A 17 -3.60 -17.10 1.73
CA THR A 17 -4.06 -18.30 1.00
C THR A 17 -5.55 -18.25 0.66
N SER A 18 -6.33 -17.47 1.43
CA SER A 18 -7.77 -17.27 1.23
C SER A 18 -8.08 -16.56 -0.10
N LEU A 19 -7.33 -15.50 -0.45
CA LEU A 19 -7.57 -14.75 -1.68
C LEU A 19 -7.25 -15.58 -2.93
N LEU A 20 -6.08 -16.22 -2.97
CA LEU A 20 -5.68 -17.07 -4.11
C LEU A 20 -6.65 -18.25 -4.29
N ALA A 21 -7.04 -18.91 -3.20
CA ALA A 21 -8.03 -19.98 -3.23
C ALA A 21 -9.41 -19.48 -3.68
N SER A 22 -9.80 -18.27 -3.28
CA SER A 22 -11.05 -17.65 -3.73
C SER A 22 -11.02 -17.27 -5.21
N PHE A 23 -9.88 -16.79 -5.74
CA PHE A 23 -9.69 -16.52 -7.17
C PHE A 23 -9.73 -17.81 -7.99
N VAL A 24 -9.03 -18.86 -7.56
CA VAL A 24 -9.06 -20.18 -8.23
C VAL A 24 -10.47 -20.79 -8.19
N LYS A 25 -11.17 -20.71 -7.05
CA LYS A 25 -12.55 -21.21 -6.92
C LYS A 25 -13.53 -20.44 -7.80
N ARG A 26 -13.39 -19.12 -7.90
CA ARG A 26 -14.20 -18.27 -8.80
C ARG A 26 -13.88 -18.54 -10.28
N ALA A 27 -12.61 -18.74 -10.63
CA ALA A 27 -12.19 -19.12 -11.99
C ALA A 27 -12.77 -20.48 -12.41
N CYS A 28 -12.71 -21.49 -11.55
CA CYS A 28 -13.34 -22.79 -11.80
C CYS A 28 -14.87 -22.70 -11.93
N SER A 29 -15.52 -21.87 -11.10
CA SER A 29 -16.97 -21.65 -11.18
C SER A 29 -17.38 -20.94 -12.48
N GLN A 30 -16.59 -19.98 -12.95
CA GLN A 30 -16.87 -19.24 -14.18
C GLN A 30 -16.63 -20.09 -15.43
N TYR A 31 -15.60 -20.95 -15.43
CA TYR A 31 -15.34 -21.90 -16.53
C TYR A 31 -16.52 -22.85 -16.78
N THR A 32 -17.23 -23.22 -15.72
CA THR A 32 -18.40 -24.10 -15.82
C THR A 32 -19.60 -23.41 -16.51
N ILE A 33 -19.61 -22.06 -16.55
CA ILE A 33 -20.73 -21.25 -17.06
C ILE A 33 -20.47 -20.76 -18.49
N SER A 34 -19.27 -20.29 -18.82
CA SER A 34 -19.01 -19.58 -20.08
C SER A 34 -18.83 -20.48 -21.30
N GLN A 35 -18.48 -21.77 -21.14
CA GLN A 35 -18.12 -22.71 -22.22
C GLN A 35 -17.05 -22.23 -23.24
N SER A 36 -16.50 -21.02 -23.05
CA SER A 36 -15.43 -20.40 -23.81
C SER A 36 -14.28 -20.06 -22.87
N VAL A 37 -13.12 -20.59 -23.23
CA VAL A 37 -11.86 -20.51 -22.48
C VAL A 37 -11.35 -19.08 -22.43
N ASN A 38 -11.39 -18.41 -23.58
CA ASN A 38 -10.86 -17.07 -23.77
C ASN A 38 -11.67 -16.04 -22.96
N ASP A 39 -12.99 -16.15 -22.97
CA ASP A 39 -13.87 -15.24 -22.24
C ASP A 39 -13.74 -15.43 -20.72
N THR A 40 -13.54 -16.68 -20.27
CA THR A 40 -13.27 -16.98 -18.86
C THR A 40 -11.94 -16.38 -18.39
N LEU A 41 -10.88 -16.50 -19.19
CA LEU A 41 -9.57 -15.91 -18.91
C LEU A 41 -9.65 -14.38 -18.83
N GLN A 42 -10.27 -13.73 -19.83
CA GLN A 42 -10.44 -12.28 -19.84
C GLN A 42 -11.24 -11.77 -18.63
N MET A 43 -12.31 -12.48 -18.23
CA MET A 43 -13.07 -12.11 -17.04
C MET A 43 -12.21 -12.24 -15.77
N VAL A 44 -11.47 -13.33 -15.61
CA VAL A 44 -10.64 -13.56 -14.43
C VAL A 44 -9.51 -12.53 -14.33
N GLU A 45 -8.84 -12.21 -15.44
CA GLU A 45 -7.84 -11.14 -15.48
C GLU A 45 -8.43 -9.79 -15.06
N THR A 46 -9.60 -9.45 -15.60
CA THR A 46 -10.31 -8.21 -15.24
C THR A 46 -10.61 -8.17 -13.74
N LYS A 47 -11.08 -9.28 -13.15
CA LYS A 47 -11.38 -9.36 -11.71
C LYS A 47 -10.13 -9.26 -10.83
N ILE A 48 -9.02 -9.87 -11.24
CA ILE A 48 -7.73 -9.74 -10.54
C ILE A 48 -7.27 -8.27 -10.57
N GLN A 49 -7.36 -7.62 -11.73
CA GLN A 49 -6.99 -6.21 -11.89
C GLN A 49 -7.88 -5.28 -11.06
N THR A 50 -9.20 -5.47 -11.05
CA THR A 50 -10.11 -4.68 -10.21
C THR A 50 -9.77 -4.86 -8.72
N SER A 51 -9.55 -6.09 -8.26
CA SER A 51 -9.19 -6.34 -6.86
C SER A 51 -7.83 -5.72 -6.47
N LYS A 52 -6.87 -5.72 -7.41
CA LYS A 52 -5.61 -5.01 -7.24
C LYS A 52 -5.85 -3.51 -7.04
N GLN A 53 -6.62 -2.88 -7.93
CA GLN A 53 -6.95 -1.46 -7.87
C GLN A 53 -7.70 -1.09 -6.57
N GLU A 54 -8.62 -1.93 -6.09
CA GLU A 54 -9.29 -1.73 -4.81
C GLU A 54 -8.29 -1.75 -3.64
N SER A 55 -7.32 -2.66 -3.68
CA SER A 55 -6.30 -2.78 -2.63
C SER A 55 -5.31 -1.61 -2.66
N GLU A 56 -4.89 -1.17 -3.84
CA GLU A 56 -4.11 0.07 -4.01
C GLU A 56 -4.90 1.28 -3.52
N GLY A 57 -6.20 1.34 -3.81
CA GLY A 57 -7.10 2.39 -3.33
C GLY A 57 -7.17 2.47 -1.80
N GLN A 58 -7.05 1.35 -1.09
CA GLN A 58 -6.97 1.35 0.38
C GLN A 58 -5.64 1.87 0.91
N LEU A 59 -4.55 1.77 0.13
CA LEU A 59 -3.24 2.31 0.49
C LEU A 59 -3.14 3.84 0.31
N GLU A 60 -4.08 4.44 -0.41
CA GLU A 60 -4.15 5.90 -0.63
C GLU A 60 -4.18 6.71 0.67
N ILE A 61 -4.92 6.24 1.68
CA ILE A 61 -4.97 6.92 2.98
C ILE A 61 -3.60 6.92 3.66
N VAL A 62 -2.84 5.84 3.51
CA VAL A 62 -1.48 5.74 4.05
C VAL A 62 -0.58 6.73 3.33
N ARG A 63 -0.67 6.81 2.00
CA ARG A 63 0.07 7.80 1.20
C ARG A 63 -0.24 9.23 1.60
N TYR A 64 -1.51 9.54 1.85
CA TYR A 64 -1.93 10.84 2.37
C TYR A 64 -1.29 11.15 3.72
N LEU A 65 -1.29 10.19 4.66
CA LEU A 65 -0.66 10.37 5.97
C LEU A 65 0.85 10.57 5.88
N LEU A 66 1.54 9.87 4.98
CA LEU A 66 2.97 10.10 4.71
C LEU A 66 3.20 11.55 4.28
N PHE A 67 2.44 12.04 3.31
CA PHE A 67 2.53 13.44 2.87
C PHE A 67 2.22 14.44 4.00
N ALA A 68 1.24 14.13 4.84
CA ALA A 68 0.87 14.97 5.98
C ALA A 68 2.01 15.09 7.01
N ILE A 69 2.76 14.02 7.29
CA ILE A 69 3.91 14.05 8.22
C ILE A 69 4.99 15.03 7.72
N SER A 70 5.33 14.99 6.43
CA SER A 70 6.31 15.94 5.86
C SER A 70 5.80 17.38 5.92
N SER A 71 4.50 17.57 5.65
CA SER A 71 3.87 18.89 5.72
C SER A 71 3.84 19.44 7.16
N LEU A 72 3.59 18.60 8.16
CA LEU A 72 3.64 18.96 9.57
C LEU A 72 5.05 19.39 10.00
N GLY A 73 6.09 18.70 9.52
CA GLY A 73 7.47 19.11 9.71
C GLY A 73 7.76 20.52 9.18
N PHE A 74 7.23 20.85 8.00
CA PHE A 74 7.34 22.19 7.41
C PHE A 74 6.55 23.24 8.20
N VAL A 75 5.35 22.90 8.71
CA VAL A 75 4.60 23.81 9.59
C VAL A 75 5.40 24.12 10.86
N GLY A 76 6.10 23.12 11.43
CA GLY A 76 7.00 23.32 12.58
C GLY A 76 8.10 24.35 12.31
N THR A 77 8.74 24.30 11.14
CA THR A 77 9.73 25.32 10.76
C THR A 77 9.10 26.68 10.55
N VAL A 78 7.98 26.79 9.83
CA VAL A 78 7.32 28.07 9.61
C VAL A 78 6.96 28.75 10.93
N VAL A 79 6.44 28.00 11.90
CA VAL A 79 6.12 28.53 13.24
C VAL A 79 7.38 28.94 13.99
N GLY A 80 8.39 28.07 14.10
CA GLY A 80 9.61 28.38 14.85
C GLY A 80 10.39 29.56 14.26
N LEU A 81 10.47 29.66 12.92
CA LEU A 81 11.07 30.80 12.22
C LEU A 81 10.26 32.08 12.40
N SER A 82 8.93 32.00 12.34
CA SER A 82 8.06 33.17 12.57
C SER A 82 8.25 33.75 13.97
N VAL A 83 8.34 32.91 14.99
CA VAL A 83 8.59 33.34 16.38
C VAL A 83 10.02 33.88 16.54
N ALA A 84 11.01 33.25 15.92
CA ALA A 84 12.40 33.72 15.94
C ALA A 84 12.52 35.15 15.34
N ILE A 85 11.87 35.40 14.21
CA ILE A 85 11.83 36.72 13.56
C ILE A 85 11.05 37.72 14.42
N GLY A 86 9.92 37.33 15.01
CA GLY A 86 9.14 38.20 15.90
C GLY A 86 9.93 38.66 17.14
N ASN A 87 10.88 37.85 17.61
CA ASN A 87 11.76 38.17 18.74
C ASN A 87 13.10 38.81 18.33
N SER A 88 13.30 39.14 17.06
CA SER A 88 14.54 39.72 16.54
C SER A 88 14.95 41.04 17.20
N ALA A 89 14.00 41.81 17.73
CA ALA A 89 14.28 43.05 18.47
C ALA A 89 15.13 42.84 19.74
N GLN A 90 15.15 41.62 20.30
CA GLN A 90 15.90 41.30 21.52
C GLN A 90 17.36 40.92 21.25
N VAL A 91 17.75 40.75 19.98
CA VAL A 91 19.08 40.27 19.52
C VAL A 91 20.22 41.22 19.93
N SER A 92 19.91 42.46 20.32
CA SER A 92 20.90 43.39 20.87
C SER A 92 21.53 42.94 22.20
N THR A 93 20.94 41.94 22.88
CA THR A 93 21.48 41.35 24.11
C THR A 93 21.90 39.90 23.88
N ALA A 94 22.97 39.43 24.55
CA ALA A 94 23.43 38.04 24.49
C ALA A 94 22.29 37.03 24.76
N LYS A 95 21.42 37.33 25.74
CA LYS A 95 20.23 36.51 26.04
C LYS A 95 19.19 36.48 24.92
N GLY A 96 19.06 37.56 24.14
CA GLY A 96 18.13 37.60 23.02
C GLY A 96 18.64 36.82 21.80
N ILE A 97 19.96 36.84 21.57
CA ILE A 97 20.61 35.95 20.58
C ILE A 97 20.34 34.49 20.97
N GLU A 98 20.62 34.12 22.21
CA GLU A 98 20.37 32.76 22.72
C GLU A 98 18.92 32.34 22.53
N ASN A 99 17.96 33.20 22.89
CA ASN A 99 16.54 32.92 22.75
C ASN A 99 16.12 32.71 21.28
N VAL A 100 16.57 33.58 20.37
CA VAL A 100 16.30 33.45 18.93
C VAL A 100 16.92 32.16 18.38
N THR A 101 18.17 31.86 18.73
CA THR A 101 18.86 30.63 18.33
C THR A 101 18.12 29.38 18.81
N ASN A 102 17.55 29.38 20.01
CA ASN A 102 16.73 28.26 20.52
C ASN A 102 15.49 28.01 19.66
N PHE A 103 14.80 29.05 19.17
CA PHE A 103 13.66 28.88 18.26
C PHE A 103 14.07 28.34 16.89
N PHE A 104 15.25 28.74 16.38
CA PHE A 104 15.81 28.14 15.18
C PHE A 104 16.14 26.66 15.37
N HIS A 105 16.75 26.28 16.50
CA HIS A 105 17.01 24.89 16.82
C HIS A 105 15.72 24.07 16.88
N LEU A 106 14.70 24.56 17.58
CA LEU A 106 13.40 23.89 17.65
C LEU A 106 12.76 23.70 16.26
N ALA A 107 12.81 24.74 15.40
CA ALA A 107 12.34 24.66 14.03
C ALA A 107 13.05 23.54 13.25
N PHE A 108 14.38 23.54 13.25
CA PHE A 108 15.16 22.56 12.49
C PHE A 108 15.00 21.13 13.03
N ASP A 109 15.01 20.94 14.34
CA ASP A 109 14.89 19.62 14.95
C ASP A 109 13.53 18.97 14.63
N THR A 110 12.44 19.75 14.71
CA THR A 110 11.10 19.23 14.39
C THR A 110 10.98 18.82 12.93
N THR A 111 11.56 19.58 11.98
CA THR A 111 11.61 19.15 10.56
C THR A 111 12.53 17.96 10.34
N LEU A 112 13.70 17.91 10.97
CA LEU A 112 14.63 16.79 10.82
C LEU A 112 13.98 15.49 11.26
N ILE A 113 13.34 15.49 12.44
CA ILE A 113 12.61 14.32 12.95
C ILE A 113 11.48 13.94 11.99
N ALA A 114 10.69 14.91 11.50
CA ALA A 114 9.62 14.64 10.54
C ALA A 114 10.13 14.01 9.23
N LEU A 115 11.25 14.50 8.68
CA LEU A 115 11.85 13.98 7.46
C LEU A 115 12.40 12.57 7.64
N VAL A 116 13.12 12.31 8.74
CA VAL A 116 13.66 10.98 9.05
C VAL A 116 12.52 9.98 9.22
N LEU A 117 11.47 10.35 9.95
CA LEU A 117 10.30 9.50 10.13
C LEU A 117 9.61 9.23 8.79
N ASN A 118 9.38 10.29 8.00
CA ASN A 118 8.76 10.20 6.68
C ASN A 118 9.54 9.26 5.74
N LEU A 119 10.87 9.34 5.74
CA LEU A 119 11.74 8.49 4.94
C LEU A 119 11.57 7.01 5.30
N VAL A 120 11.60 6.68 6.59
CA VAL A 120 11.44 5.32 7.08
C VAL A 120 10.05 4.77 6.72
N LEU A 121 8.99 5.55 6.94
CA LEU A 121 7.64 5.08 6.62
C LEU A 121 7.41 4.96 5.12
N ASN A 122 7.95 5.87 4.30
CA ASN A 122 7.88 5.75 2.83
C ASN A 122 8.58 4.50 2.33
N TYR A 123 9.72 4.13 2.91
CA TYR A 123 10.41 2.88 2.59
C TYR A 123 9.51 1.66 2.86
N VAL A 124 8.90 1.60 4.04
CA VAL A 124 7.99 0.50 4.42
C VAL A 124 6.77 0.47 3.49
N TYR A 125 6.17 1.62 3.20
CA TYR A 125 5.05 1.74 2.27
C TYR A 125 5.39 1.16 0.88
N HIS A 126 6.52 1.56 0.30
CA HIS A 126 6.94 1.05 -1.02
C HIS A 126 7.24 -0.45 -0.99
N GLN A 127 7.82 -0.95 0.10
CA GLN A 127 8.02 -2.39 0.26
C GLN A 127 6.69 -3.16 0.30
N HIS A 128 5.66 -2.61 0.94
CA HIS A 128 4.31 -3.21 0.93
C HIS A 128 3.67 -3.16 -0.45
N LEU A 129 3.80 -2.04 -1.16
CA LEU A 129 3.28 -1.87 -2.51
C LEU A 129 3.92 -2.87 -3.49
N GLU A 130 5.25 -3.02 -3.46
CA GLU A 130 5.98 -3.98 -4.30
C GLU A 130 5.54 -5.44 -4.03
N ARG A 131 5.35 -5.80 -2.76
CA ARG A 131 4.83 -7.13 -2.38
C ARG A 131 3.42 -7.36 -2.92
N LEU A 132 2.57 -6.33 -2.87
CA LEU A 132 1.20 -6.39 -3.38
C LEU A 132 1.22 -6.59 -4.91
N ASP A 133 2.00 -5.79 -5.63
CA ASP A 133 2.20 -5.91 -7.07
C ASP A 133 2.71 -7.31 -7.47
N THR A 134 3.71 -7.80 -6.75
CA THR A 134 4.29 -9.12 -6.99
C THR A 134 3.27 -10.24 -6.74
N PHE A 135 2.45 -10.11 -5.69
CA PHE A 135 1.40 -11.08 -5.36
C PHE A 135 0.34 -11.16 -6.47
N TYR A 136 -0.18 -10.02 -6.92
CA TYR A 136 -1.17 -9.97 -8.00
C TYR A 136 -0.59 -10.45 -9.33
N SER A 137 0.67 -10.11 -9.63
CA SER A 137 1.38 -10.59 -10.82
C SER A 137 1.55 -12.11 -10.81
N LYS A 138 2.01 -12.70 -9.70
CA LYS A 138 2.12 -14.16 -9.54
C LYS A 138 0.77 -14.86 -9.62
N SER A 139 -0.27 -14.27 -9.02
CA SER A 139 -1.64 -14.80 -9.08
C SER A 139 -2.15 -14.86 -10.52
N LYS A 140 -1.90 -13.81 -11.31
CA LYS A 140 -2.23 -13.77 -12.74
C LYS A 140 -1.49 -14.86 -13.51
N SER A 141 -0.16 -14.95 -13.37
CA SER A 141 0.64 -15.99 -14.06
C SER A 141 0.16 -17.38 -13.71
N TYR A 142 -0.04 -17.67 -12.42
CA TYR A 142 -0.46 -18.99 -11.96
C TYR A 142 -1.81 -19.43 -12.55
N ILE A 143 -2.77 -18.50 -12.64
CA ILE A 143 -4.09 -18.77 -13.21
C ILE A 143 -4.00 -19.01 -14.71
N VAL A 144 -3.22 -18.20 -15.42
CA VAL A 144 -3.00 -18.35 -16.87
C VAL A 144 -2.31 -19.68 -17.17
N ASP A 145 -1.21 -20.00 -16.48
CA ASP A 145 -0.44 -21.22 -16.68
C ASP A 145 -1.26 -22.48 -16.37
N ASN A 146 -2.01 -22.49 -15.25
CA ASN A 146 -2.88 -23.64 -14.90
C ASN A 146 -4.11 -23.77 -15.79
N LEU A 147 -4.77 -22.67 -16.19
CA LEU A 147 -5.92 -22.78 -17.09
C LEU A 147 -5.47 -23.25 -18.47
N ILE A 148 -4.41 -22.69 -19.04
CA ILE A 148 -3.91 -23.10 -20.36
C ILE A 148 -3.55 -24.59 -20.36
N CYS A 149 -2.80 -25.07 -19.36
CA CYS A 149 -2.41 -26.48 -19.29
C CYS A 149 -3.57 -27.45 -19.09
N LYS A 150 -4.67 -27.05 -18.43
CA LYS A 150 -5.80 -27.95 -18.14
C LYS A 150 -6.85 -27.99 -19.25
N ILE A 151 -6.85 -26.99 -20.12
CA ILE A 151 -7.84 -26.82 -21.19
C ILE A 151 -7.33 -27.38 -22.52
N GLN A 152 -6.03 -27.26 -22.81
CA GLN A 152 -5.41 -27.80 -24.02
C GLN A 152 -5.57 -29.33 -24.21
N PRO A 153 -5.53 -30.18 -23.16
CA PRO A 153 -5.78 -31.62 -23.32
C PRO A 153 -7.25 -32.03 -23.46
N MET A 154 -8.22 -31.10 -23.42
CA MET A 154 -9.65 -31.40 -23.67
C MET A 154 -10.12 -31.04 -25.09
N ALA A 155 -9.28 -30.41 -25.90
CA ALA A 155 -9.57 -30.04 -27.29
C ALA A 155 -8.95 -31.00 -28.34
N ALA A 156 -8.35 -32.11 -27.89
CA ALA A 156 -7.83 -33.21 -28.72
C ALA A 156 -8.61 -34.48 -28.39
#